data_AF-A0A6L5Z0P8-F1
#
_entry.id   AF-A0A6L5Z0P8-F1
#
_cell.length_a   1.000
_cell.length_b   1.000
_cell.length_c   1.000
_cell.angle_alpha   90.00
_cell.angle_beta   90.00
_cell.angle_gamma   90.00
#
_symmetry.space_group_name_H-M   'P 1'
#
loop_
_entity.id
_entity.type
_entity.pdbx_description
1 polymer ?
#
loop_
_entity_poly.entity_id
_entity_poly.type
_entity_poly.pdbx_seq_one_letter_code
_entity_poly.pdbx_strand_id
1 'polypeptide(L)' 'MTWSDLLTGLGIAAVIEGLVLALAPSRMDEVLAALRRMPPESRRSLGLGVVALGVVLVWIARG' A
#
# COMPACT_ATOMS: atom_id res chain seq x y z
N MET A 1 -5.60 4.27 20.08
CA MET A 1 -5.66 3.30 18.98
C MET A 1 -6.42 2.12 19.52
N THR A 2 -7.70 2.05 19.20
CA THR A 2 -8.61 1.00 19.66
C THR A 2 -8.67 -0.12 18.63
N TRP A 3 -9.30 -1.25 18.98
CA TRP A 3 -9.55 -2.35 18.04
C TRP A 3 -10.37 -1.94 16.82
N SER A 4 -11.27 -0.96 16.98
CA SER A 4 -12.05 -0.40 15.88
C SER A 4 -11.17 0.31 14.84
N ASP A 5 -10.18 1.10 15.28
CA ASP A 5 -9.28 1.83 14.37
C ASP A 5 -8.50 0.86 13.46
N LEU A 6 -8.09 -0.28 14.02
CA LEU A 6 -7.37 -1.32 13.29
C LEU A 6 -8.26 -1.98 12.23
N LEU A 7 -9.49 -2.32 12.60
CA LEU A 7 -10.47 -2.91 11.68
C LEU A 7 -10.86 -1.93 10.57
N THR A 8 -11.05 -0.65 10.89
CA THR A 8 -11.31 0.39 9.90
C THR A 8 -10.15 0.56 8.94
N GLY A 9 -8.91 0.61 9.44
CA GLY A 9 -7.71 0.69 8.59
C GLY A 9 -7.59 -0.49 7.62
N LEU A 10 -7.79 -1.71 8.12
CA LEU A 10 -7.79 -2.92 7.30
C LEU A 10 -8.93 -2.94 6.29
N GLY A 11 -10.13 -2.52 6.69
CA GLY A 11 -11.29 -2.44 5.79
C GLY A 11 -11.07 -1.46 4.65
N ILE A 12 -10.52 -0.27 4.94
CA ILE A 12 -10.17 0.72 3.92
C ILE A 12 -9.09 0.16 2.98
N ALA A 13 -8.05 -0.48 3.51
CA ALA A 13 -7.01 -1.10 2.68
C ALA A 13 -7.61 -2.16 1.72
N ALA A 14 -8.48 -3.04 2.21
CA ALA A 14 -9.13 -4.06 1.40
C ALA A 14 -10.04 -3.46 0.31
N VAL A 15 -10.77 -2.38 0.61
CA VAL A 15 -11.57 -1.65 -0.38
C VAL A 15 -10.67 -1.08 -1.48
N ILE A 16 -9.58 -0.40 -1.10
CA ILE A 16 -8.65 0.21 -2.08
C ILE A 16 -8.02 -0.88 -2.95
N GLU A 17 -7.50 -1.96 -2.37
CA GLU A 17 -6.90 -3.07 -3.12
C GLU A 17 -7.91 -3.76 -4.03
N GLY A 18 -9.13 -4.01 -3.53
CA GLY A 18 -10.22 -4.60 -4.32
C GLY A 18 -10.64 -3.72 -5.50
N LEU A 19 -10.68 -2.39 -5.31
CA LEU A 19 -10.97 -1.45 -6.40
C LEU A 19 -9.88 -1.46 -7.48
N VAL A 20 -8.61 -1.53 -7.10
CA VAL A 20 -7.50 -1.65 -8.06
C VAL A 20 -7.66 -2.93 -8.90
N LEU A 21 -7.96 -4.05 -8.25
CA LEU A 21 -8.22 -5.34 -8.91
C LEU A 21 -9.46 -5.30 -9.82
N ALA A 22 -10.56 -4.69 -9.36
CA ALA A 22 -11.82 -4.66 -10.09
C ALA A 22 -11.84 -3.68 -11.26
N LEU A 23 -11.24 -2.49 -11.09
CA LEU A 23 -11.32 -1.40 -12.06
C LEU A 23 -10.14 -1.35 -13.03
N ALA A 24 -8.96 -1.82 -12.61
CA ALA A 24 -7.74 -1.73 -13.41
C ALA A 24 -6.90 -3.02 -13.40
N PRO A 25 -7.50 -4.20 -13.69
CA PRO A 25 -6.78 -5.48 -13.63
C PRO A 25 -5.55 -5.51 -14.54
N SER A 26 -5.63 -4.95 -15.76
CA SER A 26 -4.51 -4.92 -16.71
C SER A 26 -3.34 -4.03 -16.26
N ARG A 27 -3.62 -2.98 -15.47
CA ARG A 27 -2.56 -2.12 -14.90
C ARG A 27 -1.78 -2.85 -13.81
N MET A 28 -2.41 -3.78 -13.08
CA MET A 28 -1.71 -4.57 -12.08
C MET A 28 -0.62 -5.45 -12.71
N ASP A 29 -0.88 -6.04 -13.88
CA ASP A 29 0.12 -6.84 -14.59
C ASP A 29 1.33 -6.00 -15.02
N GLU A 30 1.10 -4.79 -15.53
CA GLU A 30 2.16 -3.85 -15.91
C GLU A 30 3.01 -3.44 -14.70
N VAL A 31 2.38 -3.08 -13.58
CA VAL A 31 3.06 -2.71 -12.33
C VAL A 31 3.85 -3.91 -11.79
N LEU A 32 3.27 -5.10 -11.80
CA LEU A 32 3.94 -6.30 -11.29
C LEU A 32 5.13 -6.69 -12.18
N ALA A 33 5.02 -6.53 -13.50
CA ALA A 33 6.14 -6.71 -14.42
C ALA A 33 7.26 -5.68 -14.17
N ALA A 34 6.92 -4.41 -13.91
CA ALA A 34 7.89 -3.38 -13.55
C ALA A 34 8.60 -3.71 -12.24
N LEU A 35 7.85 -4.09 -11.20
CA LEU A 35 8.41 -4.54 -9.92
C LEU A 35 9.34 -5.74 -10.12
N ARG A 36 8.92 -6.75 -10.88
CA ARG A 36 9.72 -7.96 -11.19
C ARG A 36 11.04 -7.67 -11.91
N ARG A 37 11.20 -6.53 -12.57
CA ARG A 37 12.45 -6.10 -13.21
C ARG A 37 13.41 -5.38 -12.25
N MET A 38 12.92 -4.90 -11.11
CA MET A 38 13.76 -4.21 -10.12
C MET A 38 14.64 -5.19 -9.34
N PRO A 39 15.88 -4.82 -8.97
CA PRO A 39 16.70 -5.58 -8.02
C PRO A 39 16.02 -5.72 -6.64
N PRO A 40 16.29 -6.79 -5.87
CA PRO A 40 15.71 -7.01 -4.55
C PRO A 40 15.91 -5.83 -3.58
N GLU A 41 17.08 -5.19 -3.59
CA GLU A 41 17.40 -4.06 -2.71
C GLU A 41 16.57 -2.82 -3.06
N SER A 42 16.33 -2.58 -4.35
CA SER A 42 15.48 -1.48 -4.83
C SER A 42 14.01 -1.70 -4.44
N ARG A 43 13.50 -2.94 -4.54
CA ARG A 43 12.14 -3.26 -4.07
C ARG A 43 11.99 -3.05 -2.56
N ARG A 44 13.01 -3.45 -1.80
CA ARG A 44 13.02 -3.29 -0.34
C ARG A 44 13.02 -1.83 0.06
N SER A 45 13.86 -1.01 -0.56
CA SER A 45 13.92 0.43 -0.28
C SER A 45 12.62 1.15 -0.68
N LEU A 46 12.02 0.79 -1.82
CA LEU A 46 10.70 1.29 -2.20
C LEU A 46 9.64 0.95 -1.14
N GLY A 47 9.58 -0.31 -0.71
CA GLY A 47 8.64 -0.76 0.31
C GLY A 47 8.84 -0.05 1.66
N LEU A 48 10.08 0.11 2.10
CA LEU A 48 10.41 0.87 3.31
C LEU A 48 10.01 2.35 3.20
N GLY A 49 10.20 2.96 2.02
CA GLY A 49 9.76 4.33 1.75
C GLY A 49 8.24 4.50 1.85
N VAL A 50 7.47 3.57 1.27
CA VAL A 50 5.99 3.57 1.37
C VAL A 50 5.54 3.40 2.83
N VAL A 51 6.17 2.49 3.59
CA VAL A 51 5.86 2.30 5.02
C VAL A 51 6.16 3.57 5.81
N ALA A 52 7.33 4.18 5.62
CA ALA A 52 7.71 5.40 6.32
C ALA A 52 6.73 6.55 6.02
N LEU A 53 6.36 6.73 4.75
CA LEU A 53 5.36 7.72 4.35
C LEU A 53 4.00 7.44 5.01
N GLY A 54 3.55 6.18 5.01
CA GLY A 54 2.29 5.79 5.66
C GLY A 54 2.28 6.11 7.16
N VAL A 55 3.38 5.84 7.86
CA VAL A 55 3.54 6.19 9.28
C VAL A 55 3.45 7.71 9.49
N VAL A 56 4.15 8.50 8.66
CA VAL A 56 4.11 9.97 8.74
C VAL A 56 2.69 10.51 8.49
N LEU A 57 1.98 9.98 7.49
CA LEU A 57 0.60 10.40 7.20
C LEU A 57 -0.34 10.06 8.36
N VAL A 58 -0.25 8.86 8.93
CA VAL A 58 -1.04 8.47 10.10
C VAL A 58 -0.70 9.33 11.31
N TRP A 59 0.58 9.68 11.49
CA TRP A 59 1.02 10.56 12.57
C TRP A 59 0.42 11.96 12.41
N ILE A 60 0.48 12.55 11.22
CA ILE A 60 -0.11 13.87 10.94
C ILE A 60 -1.63 13.86 11.09
N ALA A 61 -2.30 12.79 10.66
CA ALA A 61 -3.77 12.70 10.75
C ALA A 61 -4.28 12.51 12.19
N ARG A 62 -3.42 12.09 13.12
CA ARG A 62 -3.79 11.77 14.51
C ARG A 62 -3.15 12.68 15.55
N GLY A 63 -2.07 13.39 15.20
CA GLY A 63 -1.42 14.41 16.02
C GLY A 63 -2.15 15.74 15.94
#